data_AF-A0A2V6WND5-F1
#
_entry.id   AF-A0A2V6WND5-F1
#
_cell.length_a   1.000
_cell.length_b   1.000
_cell.length_c   1.000
_cell.angle_alpha   90.00
_cell.angle_beta   90.00
_cell.angle_gamma   90.00
#
_symmetry.space_group_name_H-M   'P 1'
#
loop_
_entity.id
_entity.type
_entity.pdbx_description
1 polymer ?
#
loop_
_entity_poly.entity_id
_entity_poly.type
_entity_poly.pdbx_seq_one_letter_code
_entity_poly.pdbx_strand_id
1 'polypeptide(L)' 'LGTGTCGNGCLAELRARDAAKYPWLAVGDEIVYEVERLGRIANRIVAGPPLIPLRP' A
#
# COMPACT_ATOMS: atom_id res chain seq x y z
N LEU A 1 -16.96 8.84 0.78
CA LEU A 1 -17.06 8.17 -0.53
C LEU A 1 -15.65 8.11 -1.11
N GLY A 2 -15.15 6.92 -1.41
CA GLY A 2 -13.84 6.75 -2.06
C GLY A 2 -14.02 6.51 -3.56
N THR A 3 -13.07 6.95 -4.37
CA THR A 3 -13.08 6.79 -5.83
C THR A 3 -12.70 5.38 -6.29
N GLY A 4 -12.13 4.57 -5.40
CA GLY A 4 -11.32 3.41 -5.78
C GLY A 4 -9.88 3.82 -6.10
N THR A 5 -9.07 2.84 -6.52
CA THR A 5 -7.68 3.09 -6.95
C THR A 5 -7.64 3.84 -8.28
N CYS A 6 -6.76 4.82 -8.39
CA CYS A 6 -6.62 5.63 -9.61
C CYS A 6 -5.60 5.01 -10.57
N GLY A 7 -6.04 4.21 -11.54
CA GLY A 7 -5.15 3.56 -12.51
C GLY A 7 -4.08 2.74 -11.81
N ASN A 8 -2.80 2.86 -12.19
CA ASN A 8 -1.65 2.19 -11.54
C ASN A 8 -1.34 2.69 -10.11
N GLY A 9 -2.37 2.99 -9.32
CA GLY A 9 -2.29 3.65 -8.01
C GLY A 9 -2.05 2.70 -6.85
N CYS A 10 -2.01 1.39 -7.07
CA CYS A 10 -1.58 0.44 -6.04
C CYS A 10 -0.43 -0.47 -6.49
N LEU A 11 0.33 -0.98 -5.51
CA LEU A 11 1.43 -1.91 -5.76
C LEU A 11 0.97 -3.20 -6.44
N ALA A 12 -0.26 -3.67 -6.18
CA ALA A 12 -0.75 -4.89 -6.82
C ALA A 12 -0.81 -4.75 -8.36
N GLU A 13 -1.26 -3.60 -8.85
CA GLU A 13 -1.31 -3.28 -10.28
C GLU A 13 0.09 -3.13 -10.89
N LEU A 14 1.01 -2.47 -10.17
CA LEU A 14 2.39 -2.29 -10.60
C LEU A 14 3.17 -3.61 -10.64
N ARG A 15 2.97 -4.46 -9.63
CA ARG A 15 3.60 -5.79 -9.53
C ARG A 15 3.16 -6.74 -10.62
N ALA A 16 1.91 -6.64 -11.08
CA ALA A 16 1.45 -7.42 -12.22
C ALA A 16 2.23 -7.12 -13.51
N ARG A 17 2.87 -5.93 -13.60
CA ARG A 17 3.73 -5.54 -14.72
C ARG A 17 5.19 -5.93 -14.48
N ASP A 18 5.70 -5.68 -13.27
CA ASP A 18 7.08 -6.01 -12.89
C ASP A 18 7.19 -6.24 -11.36
N ALA A 19 7.20 -7.51 -10.96
CA ALA A 19 7.25 -7.88 -9.55
C ALA A 19 8.62 -7.61 -8.89
N ALA A 20 9.71 -7.55 -9.65
CA ALA A 20 11.05 -7.32 -9.10
C ALA A 20 11.25 -5.84 -8.79
N LYS A 21 10.75 -4.97 -9.65
CA LYS A 21 10.85 -3.51 -9.49
C LYS A 21 9.98 -2.94 -8.37
N TYR A 22 8.84 -3.57 -8.08
CA TYR A 22 7.85 -3.03 -7.15
C TYR A 22 7.59 -3.97 -5.95
N PRO A 23 8.52 -4.13 -5.00
CA PRO A 23 8.34 -5.03 -3.84
C PRO A 23 7.07 -4.71 -3.04
N TRP A 24 6.54 -5.71 -2.32
CA TRP A 24 5.49 -5.48 -1.33
C TRP A 24 6.03 -4.63 -0.17
N LEU A 25 5.12 -3.93 0.50
CA LEU A 25 5.45 -3.14 1.67
C LEU A 25 5.95 -4.03 2.81
N ALA A 26 6.94 -3.51 3.53
CA ALA A 26 7.50 -4.10 4.73
C ALA A 26 7.16 -3.26 5.96
N VAL A 27 7.25 -3.88 7.14
CA VAL A 27 7.17 -3.15 8.42
C VAL A 27 8.30 -2.12 8.46
N GLY A 28 7.96 -0.89 8.82
CA GLY A 28 8.88 0.24 8.86
C GLY A 28 8.74 1.20 7.67
N ASP A 29 8.19 0.75 6.54
CA ASP A 29 7.98 1.59 5.36
C ASP A 29 7.08 2.79 5.69
N GLU A 30 7.41 3.95 5.13
CA GLU A 30 6.55 5.14 5.15
C GLU A 30 5.95 5.37 3.76
N ILE A 31 4.62 5.41 3.70
CA ILE A 31 3.85 5.63 2.49
C ILE A 31 3.36 7.06 2.53
N VAL A 32 3.71 7.81 1.50
CA VAL A 32 3.35 9.21 1.35
C VAL A 32 2.48 9.36 0.13
N TYR A 33 1.35 10.03 0.30
CA TYR A 33 0.51 10.46 -0.81
C TYR A 33 0.33 11.97 -0.72
N GLU A 34 0.66 12.67 -1.80
CA GLU A 34 0.61 14.12 -1.86
C GLU A 34 -0.07 14.56 -3.15
N VAL A 35 -0.94 15.54 -3.03
CA VAL A 35 -1.62 16.19 -4.14
C VAL A 35 -1.45 17.68 -3.95
N GLU A 36 -0.90 18.37 -4.95
CA GLU A 36 -0.48 19.78 -4.90
C GLU A 36 -1.45 20.71 -4.16
N ARG A 37 -2.76 20.54 -4.39
CA ARG A 37 -3.80 21.41 -3.81
C ARG A 37 -4.56 20.81 -2.62
N LEU A 38 -4.30 19.55 -2.26
CA LEU A 38 -4.95 18.87 -1.12
C LEU A 38 -3.98 18.55 0.01
N GLY A 39 -2.68 18.70 -0.24
CA GLY A 39 -1.62 18.46 0.74
C GLY A 39 -1.19 16.99 0.79
N ARG A 40 -0.58 16.63 1.93
CA ARG A 40 0.14 15.38 2.13
C ARG A 40 -0.50 14.54 3.23
N ILE A 41 -0.64 13.24 2.98
CA ILE A 41 -0.91 12.22 3.99
C ILE A 41 0.29 11.27 4.04
N ALA A 42 0.64 10.82 5.25
CA ALA A 42 1.72 9.87 5.46
C ALA A 42 1.31 8.81 6.48
N ASN A 43 1.65 7.56 6.20
CA ASN A 43 1.38 6.44 7.07
C ASN A 43 2.62 5.55 7.17
N ARG A 44 2.91 5.08 8.38
CA ARG A 44 3.98 4.11 8.61
C ARG A 44 3.38 2.72 8.75
N ILE A 45 3.96 1.74 8.08
CA ILE A 45 3.58 0.34 8.24
C ILE A 45 4.16 -0.16 9.56
N VAL A 46 3.27 -0.62 10.43
CA VAL A 46 3.63 -1.28 11.69
C VAL A 46 3.34 -2.77 11.59
N ALA A 47 3.94 -3.55 12.49
CA ALA A 47 3.63 -4.98 12.57
C ALA A 47 2.13 -5.20 12.80
N GLY A 48 1.54 -6.10 12.03
CA GLY A 48 0.17 -6.54 12.24
C GLY A 48 0.04 -7.35 13.53
N PRO A 49 -1.20 -7.55 14.03
CA PRO A 49 -1.45 -8.47 15.13
C PRO A 49 -1.04 -9.92 14.75
N PRO A 50 -0.82 -10.80 15.73
CA PRO A 50 -0.55 -12.21 15.47
C PRO A 50 -1.63 -12.84 14.58
N LEU A 51 -1.20 -13.76 13.71
CA LEU A 51 -2.10 -14.45 12.79
C LEU A 51 -3.12 -15.30 13.57
N ILE A 52 -4.40 -15.16 13.21
CA ILE A 52 -5.47 -16.01 13.72
C ILE A 52 -5.59 -17.21 12.77
N PRO A 53 -5.37 -18.46 13.24
CA PRO A 53 -5.51 -19.64 12.39
C PRO A 53 -6.93 -19.78 11.84
N LEU A 54 -7.05 -20.02 10.54
CA LEU A 54 -8.32 -20.36 9.92
C LEU A 54 -8.71 -21.79 10.29
N ARG A 55 -10.00 -22.01 10.58
CA ARG A 55 -10.53 -23.37 10.72
C ARG A 55 -10.75 -23.97 9.32
N PRO A 56 -10.60 -25.30 9.17
CA PRO A 56 -10.94 -25.99 7.92
C PRO A 56 -12.37 -25.74 7.47
#